data_AF-A3LN64-F1
#
_entry.id   AF-A3LN64-F1
#
_cell.length_a   1.000
_cell.length_b   1.000
_cell.length_c   1.000
_cell.angle_alpha   90.00
_cell.angle_beta   90.00
_cell.angle_gamma   90.00
#
_symmetry.space_group_name_H-M   'P 1'
#
loop_
_entity.id
_entity.type
_entity.pdbx_description
1 polymer ?
#
loop_
_entity_poly.entity_id
_entity_poly.type
_entity_poly.pdbx_seq_one_letter_code
_entity_poly.pdbx_strand_id
1 'polypeptide(L)'
;MPIELVLSPVMRPVVMAKAVLFSPHRSGSRYVPNIIELPEEGISQYALLKRFGSGSKIFDVYDTHEGEEPLGQKDPAQRLFWLVRSRAVKGAYKMFSSAITGTGPEGEDEPVAAIRAGLRSNVLLIRAPDVPAAELGWHVINHRVDANDSYRMFTLADGFTYQWTNRGKWLEKVHNLGEKESEIRERVGQVIPHGANGFTLKVDETKIPRELALSTALCSYIDQWNTNIEVGGIYYARQPGQVRWKRD
;
A
#
# COMPACT_ATOMS: atom_id res chain seq x y z
N MET A 1 -3.48 -7.16 25.38
CA MET A 1 -4.17 -7.54 24.13
C MET A 1 -4.83 -6.30 23.56
N PRO A 2 -4.62 -5.95 22.29
CA PRO A 2 -5.26 -4.77 21.71
C PRO A 2 -6.77 -5.00 21.65
N ILE A 3 -7.56 -4.03 22.12
CA ILE A 3 -9.04 -4.00 22.05
C ILE A 3 -9.58 -4.40 20.66
N GLU A 4 -8.82 -4.10 19.61
CA GLU A 4 -9.09 -4.48 18.22
C GLU A 4 -9.30 -6.00 18.05
N LEU A 5 -8.55 -6.84 18.76
CA LEU A 5 -8.68 -8.30 18.67
C LEU A 5 -10.02 -8.79 19.25
N VAL A 6 -10.50 -8.15 20.31
CA VAL A 6 -11.77 -8.47 20.99
C VAL A 6 -12.97 -7.94 20.20
N LEU A 7 -12.86 -6.74 19.62
CA LEU A 7 -13.95 -6.10 18.87
C LEU A 7 -14.04 -6.58 17.42
N SER A 8 -12.93 -7.02 16.81
CA SER A 8 -12.91 -7.43 15.39
C SER A 8 -13.94 -8.48 14.98
N PRO A 9 -14.28 -9.51 15.80
CA PRO A 9 -15.27 -10.52 15.43
C PRO A 9 -16.69 -9.95 15.32
N VAL A 10 -16.98 -8.84 16.02
CA VAL A 10 -18.31 -8.18 16.01
C VAL A 10 -18.33 -7.03 15.01
N MET A 11 -17.28 -6.20 14.99
CA MET A 11 -17.22 -5.02 14.13
C MET A 11 -17.10 -5.37 12.65
N ARG A 12 -16.37 -6.42 12.29
CA ARG A 12 -16.23 -6.83 10.88
C ARG A 12 -17.58 -7.21 10.25
N PRO A 13 -18.41 -8.09 10.84
CA PRO A 13 -19.76 -8.37 10.33
C PRO A 13 -20.65 -7.13 10.25
N VAL A 14 -20.61 -6.23 11.24
CA VAL A 14 -21.45 -5.02 11.24
C VAL A 14 -21.06 -4.08 10.09
N VAL A 15 -19.76 -3.84 9.90
CA VAL A 15 -19.28 -3.00 8.79
C VAL A 15 -19.57 -3.67 7.44
N MET A 16 -19.51 -5.01 7.37
CA MET A 16 -19.87 -5.77 6.17
C MET A 16 -21.36 -5.63 5.84
N ALA A 17 -22.24 -5.79 6.83
CA ALA A 17 -23.68 -5.63 6.65
C ALA A 17 -24.04 -4.21 6.18
N LYS A 18 -23.42 -3.18 6.78
CA LYS A 18 -23.53 -1.80 6.31
C LYS A 18 -23.08 -1.69 4.85
N ALA A 19 -21.90 -2.21 4.53
CA ALA A 19 -21.37 -2.17 3.17
C ALA A 19 -22.31 -2.81 2.14
N VAL A 20 -22.91 -3.97 2.45
CA VAL A 20 -23.88 -4.64 1.57
C VAL A 20 -25.13 -3.77 1.37
N LEU A 21 -25.68 -3.20 2.45
CA LEU A 21 -26.89 -2.37 2.38
C LEU A 21 -26.68 -1.09 1.56
N PHE A 22 -25.51 -0.45 1.68
CA PHE A 22 -25.21 0.80 0.97
C PHE A 22 -24.62 0.58 -0.44
N SER A 23 -24.25 -0.65 -0.80
CA SER A 23 -23.67 -0.97 -2.11
C SER A 23 -24.58 -0.59 -3.30
N PRO A 24 -25.89 -0.94 -3.31
CA PRO A 24 -26.78 -0.60 -4.43
C PRO A 24 -26.96 0.91 -4.62
N HIS A 25 -27.07 1.66 -3.51
CA HIS A 25 -27.18 3.12 -3.53
C HIS A 25 -25.91 3.76 -4.10
N ARG A 26 -24.73 3.24 -3.74
CA ARG A 26 -23.44 3.74 -4.26
C ARG A 26 -23.29 3.44 -5.75
N SER A 27 -23.62 2.24 -6.21
CA SER A 27 -23.54 1.88 -7.63
C SER A 27 -24.48 2.69 -8.53
N GLY A 28 -25.58 3.23 -7.99
CA GLY A 28 -26.53 4.07 -8.73
C GLY A 28 -26.11 5.54 -8.87
N SER A 29 -25.04 5.97 -8.20
CA SER A 29 -24.60 7.36 -8.21
C SER A 29 -23.84 7.68 -9.50
N ARG A 30 -24.28 8.72 -10.22
CA ARG A 30 -23.56 9.29 -11.36
C ARG A 30 -22.48 10.23 -10.86
N TYR A 31 -21.31 9.68 -10.59
CA TYR A 31 -20.13 10.45 -10.19
C TYR A 31 -18.98 10.14 -11.16
N VAL A 32 -18.57 11.14 -11.91
CA VAL A 32 -17.50 11.01 -12.92
C VAL A 32 -16.44 12.07 -12.60
N PRO A 33 -15.35 11.71 -11.91
CA PRO A 33 -14.25 12.64 -11.67
C PRO A 33 -13.50 12.91 -12.98
N ASN A 34 -12.82 14.06 -13.05
CA ASN A 34 -11.87 14.31 -14.12
C ASN A 34 -10.56 13.58 -13.81
N ILE A 35 -10.10 12.73 -14.72
CA ILE A 35 -8.91 11.90 -14.53
C ILE A 35 -7.80 12.40 -15.44
N ILE A 36 -6.68 12.80 -14.84
CA ILE A 36 -5.43 13.05 -15.57
C ILE A 36 -4.65 11.74 -15.55
N GLU A 37 -4.37 11.21 -16.75
CA GLU A 37 -3.67 9.95 -16.92
C GLU A 37 -2.19 10.05 -16.53
N LEU A 38 -1.62 8.89 -16.17
CA LEU A 38 -0.19 8.81 -15.86
C LEU A 38 0.59 9.07 -17.17
N PRO A 39 1.60 9.96 -17.18
CA PRO A 39 2.43 10.17 -18.37
C PRO A 39 3.14 8.86 -18.77
N GLU A 40 3.45 8.66 -20.05
CA GLU A 40 4.14 7.43 -20.49
C GLU A 40 5.66 7.47 -20.27
N GLU A 41 6.24 8.68 -20.22
CA GLU A 41 7.68 8.93 -20.11
C GLU A 41 8.05 9.45 -18.71
N GLY A 42 9.29 9.19 -18.28
CA GLY A 42 9.83 9.70 -17.01
C GLY A 42 9.27 9.02 -15.76
N ILE A 43 8.76 7.79 -15.90
CA ILE A 43 8.25 6.99 -14.78
C ILE A 43 9.31 6.01 -14.29
N SER A 44 9.60 6.06 -13.00
CA SER A 44 10.41 5.03 -12.35
C SER A 44 9.60 3.76 -12.12
N GLN A 45 10.23 2.60 -12.33
CA GLN A 45 9.58 1.31 -12.15
C GLN A 45 10.38 0.39 -11.23
N TYR A 46 9.71 -0.11 -10.19
CA TYR A 46 10.28 -0.94 -9.14
C TYR A 46 9.57 -2.28 -9.02
N ALA A 47 10.32 -3.37 -8.85
CA ALA A 47 9.77 -4.70 -8.60
C ALA A 47 9.91 -5.05 -7.12
N LEU A 48 8.78 -5.24 -6.44
CA LEU A 48 8.72 -5.72 -5.06
C LEU A 48 8.36 -7.21 -5.08
N LEU A 49 9.31 -8.07 -4.71
CA LEU A 49 9.20 -9.52 -4.82
C LEU A 49 9.43 -10.22 -3.47
N LYS A 50 8.75 -11.33 -3.25
CA LYS A 50 8.99 -12.19 -2.08
C LYS A 50 10.35 -12.85 -2.20
N ARG A 51 11.14 -12.79 -1.13
CA ARG A 51 12.40 -13.54 -1.07
C ARG A 51 12.12 -15.04 -1.04
N PHE A 52 12.76 -15.79 -1.93
CA PHE A 52 12.65 -17.24 -2.00
C PHE A 52 12.92 -17.89 -0.64
N GLY A 53 12.11 -18.89 -0.26
CA GLY A 53 12.21 -19.59 1.04
C GLY A 53 11.72 -18.80 2.26
N SER A 54 11.50 -17.49 2.17
CA SER A 54 11.04 -16.67 3.31
C SER A 54 9.51 -16.62 3.46
N GLY A 55 8.77 -17.04 2.43
CA GLY A 55 7.31 -16.89 2.35
C GLY A 55 6.91 -15.42 2.27
N SER A 56 5.91 -15.00 3.05
CA SER A 56 5.48 -13.59 3.18
C SER A 56 6.18 -12.85 4.31
N LYS A 57 7.41 -13.25 4.67
CA LYS A 57 8.16 -12.61 5.77
C LYS A 57 9.10 -11.53 5.26
N ILE A 58 9.67 -11.70 4.07
CA ILE A 58 10.65 -10.78 3.52
C ILE A 58 10.27 -10.46 2.07
N PHE A 59 10.23 -9.17 1.76
CA PHE A 59 10.12 -8.67 0.40
C PHE A 59 11.37 -7.89 0.05
N ASP A 60 11.88 -8.10 -1.15
CA ASP A 60 13.01 -7.36 -1.70
C ASP A 60 12.50 -6.44 -2.81
N VAL A 61 13.06 -5.24 -2.88
CA VAL A 61 12.72 -4.23 -3.89
C VAL A 61 13.91 -4.05 -4.81
N TYR A 62 13.67 -4.19 -6.11
CA TYR A 62 14.65 -4.03 -7.17
C TYR A 62 14.23 -2.92 -8.12
N ASP A 63 15.21 -2.23 -8.68
CA ASP A 63 14.99 -1.40 -9.86
C ASP A 63 14.73 -2.31 -11.07
N THR A 64 13.81 -1.90 -11.94
CA THR A 64 13.54 -2.61 -13.19
C THR A 64 14.10 -1.89 -14.41
N HIS A 65 14.78 -0.75 -14.22
CA HIS A 65 15.33 0.08 -15.30
C HIS A 65 14.26 0.37 -16.36
N GLU A 66 13.17 0.99 -15.92
CA GLU A 66 12.01 1.33 -16.77
C GLU A 66 11.36 0.13 -17.49
N GLY A 67 11.55 -1.08 -16.96
CA GLY A 67 10.93 -2.31 -17.46
C GLY A 67 11.83 -3.17 -18.34
N GLU A 68 13.09 -2.81 -18.55
CA GLU A 68 14.10 -3.69 -19.15
C GLU A 68 14.21 -5.02 -18.38
N GLU A 69 14.13 -4.94 -17.05
CA GLU A 69 14.20 -6.10 -16.16
C GLU A 69 12.91 -6.21 -15.32
N PRO A 70 11.84 -6.87 -15.81
CA PRO A 70 10.51 -6.82 -15.18
C PRO A 70 10.43 -7.44 -13.78
N LEU A 71 11.36 -8.34 -13.44
CA LEU A 71 11.49 -8.96 -12.12
C LEU A 71 12.64 -8.36 -11.30
N GLY A 72 13.28 -7.30 -11.83
CA GLY A 72 14.52 -6.75 -11.31
C GLY A 72 15.74 -7.65 -11.51
N GLN A 73 16.87 -7.18 -10.99
CA GLN A 73 18.15 -7.85 -11.12
C GLN A 73 18.16 -9.21 -10.40
N LYS A 74 18.81 -10.20 -11.04
CA LYS A 74 18.93 -11.56 -10.48
C LYS A 74 19.85 -11.61 -9.26
N ASP A 75 20.70 -10.61 -9.08
CA ASP A 75 21.65 -10.54 -7.97
C ASP A 75 20.96 -9.96 -6.71
N PRO A 76 20.86 -10.74 -5.61
CA PRO A 76 20.31 -10.27 -4.34
C PRO A 76 21.05 -9.07 -3.72
N ALA A 77 22.30 -8.83 -4.14
CA ALA A 77 23.11 -7.71 -3.67
C ALA A 77 22.63 -6.35 -4.20
N GLN A 78 21.93 -6.34 -5.34
CA GLN A 78 21.49 -5.11 -6.01
C GLN A 78 20.10 -4.64 -5.56
N ARG A 79 19.59 -5.17 -4.44
CA ARG A 79 18.33 -4.69 -3.86
C ARG A 79 18.45 -3.24 -3.40
N LEU A 80 17.46 -2.42 -3.71
CA LEU A 80 17.35 -1.04 -3.22
C LEU A 80 16.81 -0.99 -1.79
N PHE A 81 15.78 -1.78 -1.54
CA PHE A 81 15.15 -1.88 -0.24
C PHE A 81 14.84 -3.33 0.09
N TRP A 82 14.72 -3.64 1.38
CA TRP A 82 14.11 -4.89 1.83
C TRP A 82 13.16 -4.63 2.99
N LEU A 83 12.07 -5.37 3.01
CA LEU A 83 11.01 -5.24 4.00
C LEU A 83 10.93 -6.51 4.82
N VAL A 84 11.17 -6.39 6.12
CA VAL A 84 11.15 -7.50 7.07
C VAL A 84 9.88 -7.42 7.90
N ARG A 85 9.09 -8.49 7.86
CA ARG A 85 7.89 -8.61 8.67
C ARG A 85 8.23 -8.75 10.15
N SER A 86 7.49 -8.02 10.99
CA SER A 86 7.50 -8.23 12.43
C SER A 86 7.04 -9.64 12.79
N ARG A 87 7.67 -10.22 13.81
CA ARG A 87 7.24 -11.52 14.38
C ARG A 87 5.93 -11.39 15.15
N ALA A 88 5.67 -10.21 15.72
CA ALA A 88 4.52 -9.98 16.59
C ALA A 88 3.20 -9.77 15.82
N VAL A 89 3.25 -9.19 14.61
CA VAL A 89 2.06 -8.78 13.86
C VAL A 89 2.22 -9.10 12.38
N LYS A 90 1.29 -9.90 11.82
CA LYS A 90 1.34 -10.37 10.41
C LYS A 90 1.27 -9.25 9.36
N GLY A 91 0.71 -8.09 9.71
CA GLY A 91 0.61 -6.92 8.82
C GLY A 91 1.68 -5.85 9.05
N ALA A 92 2.62 -6.07 9.97
CA ALA A 92 3.63 -5.05 10.28
C ALA A 92 4.98 -5.39 9.64
N TYR A 93 5.59 -4.42 8.96
CA TYR A 93 6.87 -4.55 8.27
C TYR A 93 7.80 -3.39 8.64
N LYS A 94 9.10 -3.65 8.62
CA LYS A 94 10.14 -2.62 8.66
C LYS A 94 10.84 -2.60 7.32
N MET A 95 10.92 -1.44 6.69
CA MET A 95 11.66 -1.22 5.46
C MET A 95 13.07 -0.76 5.80
N PHE A 96 14.06 -1.30 5.09
CA PHE A 96 15.46 -0.95 5.19
C PHE A 96 15.98 -0.60 3.79
N SER A 97 17.01 0.24 3.72
CA SER A 97 17.60 0.72 2.46
C SER A 97 19.03 0.22 2.33
N SER A 98 19.45 -0.16 1.12
CA SER A 98 20.85 -0.51 0.85
C SER A 98 21.77 0.70 0.86
N ALA A 99 21.24 1.90 0.66
CA ALA A 99 22.01 3.15 0.71
C ALA A 99 22.39 3.55 2.15
N ILE A 100 21.71 3.02 3.17
CA ILE A 100 21.89 3.40 4.57
C ILE A 100 22.07 2.11 5.38
N THR A 101 23.31 1.65 5.47
CA THR A 101 23.67 0.43 6.19
C THR A 101 24.64 0.74 7.32
N GLY A 102 24.56 -0.04 8.40
CA GLY A 102 25.48 0.06 9.54
C GLY A 102 25.49 1.41 10.28
N THR A 103 24.39 2.17 10.25
CA THR A 103 24.30 3.48 10.91
C THR A 103 23.89 3.42 12.37
N GLY A 104 23.46 2.24 12.86
CA GLY A 104 23.06 2.05 14.25
C GLY A 104 24.23 2.10 15.24
N PRO A 105 23.95 2.21 16.55
CA PRO A 105 24.97 2.32 17.60
C PRO A 105 25.98 1.17 17.64
N GLU A 106 25.55 -0.03 17.23
CA GLU A 106 26.39 -1.25 17.16
C GLU A 106 26.74 -1.64 15.71
N GLY A 107 26.57 -0.72 14.75
CA GLY A 107 26.74 -1.01 13.33
C GLY A 107 25.57 -1.80 12.73
N GLU A 108 24.39 -1.73 13.36
CA GLU A 108 23.17 -2.35 12.85
C GLU A 108 22.52 -1.51 11.73
N ASP A 109 21.75 -2.17 10.86
CA ASP A 109 20.92 -1.48 9.87
C ASP A 109 19.68 -0.88 10.53
N GLU A 110 19.47 0.42 10.31
CA GLU A 110 18.31 1.14 10.83
C GLU A 110 17.16 1.13 9.82
N PRO A 111 15.90 0.97 10.27
CA PRO A 111 14.76 0.99 9.38
C PRO A 111 14.50 2.42 8.86
N VAL A 112 14.29 2.54 7.55
CA VAL A 112 13.88 3.78 6.88
C VAL A 112 12.39 4.05 7.05
N ALA A 113 11.58 3.00 7.15
CA ALA A 113 10.15 3.12 7.43
C ALA A 113 9.61 1.94 8.25
N ALA A 114 8.55 2.18 9.02
CA ALA A 114 7.76 1.14 9.67
C ALA A 114 6.33 1.17 9.14
N ILE A 115 5.84 0.02 8.70
CA ILE A 115 4.58 -0.15 7.99
C ILE A 115 3.68 -1.01 8.86
N ARG A 116 2.41 -0.63 8.98
CA ARG A 116 1.37 -1.48 9.58
C ARG A 116 0.15 -1.46 8.67
N ALA A 117 -0.13 -2.61 8.09
CA ALA A 117 -1.36 -2.87 7.36
C ALA A 117 -2.48 -3.34 8.33
N GLY A 118 -3.72 -3.03 8.00
CA GLY A 118 -4.92 -3.42 8.71
C GLY A 118 -6.04 -2.37 8.65
N LEU A 119 -7.04 -2.54 9.53
CA LEU A 119 -8.18 -1.63 9.64
C LEU A 119 -7.75 -0.18 9.94
N ARG A 120 -6.73 -0.02 10.78
CA ARG A 120 -5.95 1.22 10.93
C ARG A 120 -4.57 0.98 10.36
N SER A 121 -4.41 1.38 9.11
CA SER A 121 -3.13 1.29 8.43
C SER A 121 -2.32 2.56 8.66
N ASN A 122 -1.02 2.43 8.86
CA ASN A 122 -0.13 3.59 8.92
C ASN A 122 1.29 3.24 8.44
N VAL A 123 1.99 4.29 7.99
CA VAL A 123 3.40 4.25 7.61
C VAL A 123 4.10 5.31 8.45
N LEU A 124 5.12 4.91 9.21
CA LEU A 124 6.03 5.82 9.88
C LEU A 124 7.28 5.92 9.00
N LEU A 125 7.49 7.06 8.34
CA LEU A 125 8.75 7.34 7.66
C LEU A 125 9.74 7.86 8.69
N ILE A 126 10.81 7.11 8.93
CA ILE A 126 11.79 7.37 9.99
C ILE A 126 12.95 8.17 9.43
N ARG A 127 13.49 7.70 8.30
CA ARG A 127 14.69 8.26 7.69
C ARG A 127 14.66 8.00 6.20
N ALA A 128 14.71 9.05 5.40
CA ALA A 128 14.89 8.95 3.97
C ALA A 128 15.64 10.21 3.48
N PRO A 129 16.91 10.07 3.04
CA PRO A 129 17.80 11.21 2.78
C PRO A 129 17.34 12.07 1.60
N ASP A 130 16.69 11.45 0.63
CA ASP A 130 16.21 12.12 -0.59
C ASP A 130 14.79 12.68 -0.43
N VAL A 131 14.18 12.54 0.76
CA VAL A 131 12.79 12.92 1.01
C VAL A 131 12.75 14.21 1.84
N PRO A 132 11.83 15.16 1.52
CA PRO A 132 11.67 16.37 2.32
C PRO A 132 11.42 16.05 3.79
N ALA A 133 12.10 16.76 4.69
CA ALA A 133 12.00 16.53 6.13
C ALA A 133 10.55 16.66 6.67
N ALA A 134 9.70 17.42 5.97
CA ALA A 134 8.28 17.57 6.31
C ALA A 134 7.48 16.27 6.16
N GLU A 135 7.96 15.32 5.35
CA GLU A 135 7.32 14.02 5.16
C GLU A 135 7.78 12.97 6.18
N LEU A 136 8.76 13.30 7.04
CA LEU A 136 9.16 12.40 8.11
C LEU A 136 8.05 12.34 9.18
N GLY A 137 7.80 11.14 9.71
CA GLY A 137 6.77 10.92 10.72
C GLY A 137 5.62 10.03 10.24
N TRP A 138 4.48 10.17 10.90
CA TRP A 138 3.34 9.26 10.76
C TRP A 138 2.40 9.68 9.62
N HIS A 139 2.25 8.78 8.65
CA HIS A 139 1.26 8.83 7.59
C HIS A 139 0.14 7.85 7.91
N VAL A 140 -1.04 8.38 8.26
CA VAL A 140 -2.22 7.56 8.56
C VAL A 140 -2.96 7.24 7.28
N ILE A 141 -3.19 5.96 7.03
CA ILE A 141 -3.92 5.49 5.84
C ILE A 141 -5.37 5.22 6.25
N ASN A 142 -6.24 6.10 5.76
CA ASN A 142 -7.68 6.01 5.94
C ASN A 142 -8.32 5.18 4.84
N HIS A 143 -9.50 4.66 5.13
CA HIS A 143 -10.27 3.84 4.21
C HIS A 143 -11.57 4.55 3.84
N ARG A 144 -11.80 4.75 2.54
CA ARG A 144 -13.00 5.40 2.00
C ARG A 144 -13.56 4.57 0.86
N VAL A 145 -14.89 4.56 0.74
CA VAL A 145 -15.57 3.88 -0.38
C VAL A 145 -16.58 4.86 -0.96
N ASP A 146 -16.51 5.07 -2.27
CA ASP A 146 -17.46 5.88 -3.02
C ASP A 146 -18.24 5.01 -4.01
N ALA A 147 -18.87 5.65 -5.01
CA ALA A 147 -19.62 4.97 -6.07
C ALA A 147 -18.73 4.19 -7.05
N ASN A 148 -17.49 4.64 -7.22
CA ASN A 148 -16.58 4.19 -8.26
C ASN A 148 -15.65 3.09 -7.75
N ASP A 149 -15.09 3.28 -6.56
CA ASP A 149 -14.12 2.34 -5.99
C ASP A 149 -14.03 2.40 -4.46
N SER A 150 -13.16 1.55 -3.92
CA SER A 150 -12.65 1.60 -2.57
C SER A 150 -11.21 2.12 -2.56
N TYR A 151 -10.91 3.02 -1.62
CA TYR A 151 -9.68 3.79 -1.59
C TYR A 151 -8.97 3.67 -0.26
N ARG A 152 -7.64 3.59 -0.35
CA ARG A 152 -6.72 3.83 0.77
C ARG A 152 -6.11 5.20 0.61
N MET A 153 -6.51 6.13 1.46
CA MET A 153 -6.18 7.55 1.37
C MET A 153 -5.17 7.95 2.44
N PHE A 154 -4.23 8.82 2.08
CA PHE A 154 -3.28 9.44 3.00
C PHE A 154 -2.99 10.86 2.52
N THR A 155 -2.47 11.71 3.40
CA THR A 155 -2.18 13.11 3.10
C THR A 155 -0.70 13.34 3.29
N LEU A 156 -0.07 13.99 2.32
CA LEU A 156 1.34 14.35 2.38
C LEU A 156 1.50 15.80 2.88
N ALA A 157 2.72 16.23 3.15
CA ALA A 157 3.02 17.58 3.63
C ALA A 157 2.73 18.67 2.58
N ASP A 158 2.61 18.29 1.31
CA ASP A 158 2.14 19.18 0.23
C ASP A 158 0.66 19.59 0.36
N GLY A 159 -0.06 19.03 1.34
CA GLY A 159 -1.46 19.33 1.63
C GLY A 159 -2.45 18.59 0.74
N PHE A 160 -1.99 17.79 -0.22
CA PHE A 160 -2.84 17.01 -1.10
C PHE A 160 -3.13 15.62 -0.52
N THR A 161 -4.31 15.10 -0.87
CA THR A 161 -4.69 13.73 -0.52
C THR A 161 -4.32 12.81 -1.67
N TYR A 162 -3.58 11.76 -1.34
CA TYR A 162 -3.22 10.68 -2.24
C TYR A 162 -4.10 9.47 -1.94
N GLN A 163 -4.50 8.74 -2.97
CA GLN A 163 -5.35 7.57 -2.81
C GLN A 163 -4.93 6.42 -3.71
N TRP A 164 -4.89 5.22 -3.14
CA TRP A 164 -4.78 3.97 -3.89
C TRP A 164 -6.17 3.45 -4.23
N THR A 165 -6.42 3.22 -5.52
CA THR A 165 -7.66 2.60 -6.01
C THR A 165 -7.59 1.08 -5.89
N ASN A 166 -8.73 0.40 -5.68
CA ASN A 166 -8.75 -1.06 -5.62
C ASN A 166 -8.71 -1.70 -7.01
N ARG A 167 -9.62 -1.26 -7.88
CA ARG A 167 -9.87 -1.89 -9.18
C ARG A 167 -8.70 -1.65 -10.11
N GLY A 168 -8.33 -0.39 -10.28
CA GLY A 168 -7.27 0.05 -11.19
C GLY A 168 -5.87 -0.02 -10.60
N LYS A 169 -5.74 -0.08 -9.27
CA LYS A 169 -4.44 -0.08 -8.56
C LYS A 169 -3.58 1.12 -8.92
N TRP A 170 -4.24 2.23 -9.23
CA TRP A 170 -3.66 3.54 -9.46
C TRP A 170 -3.43 4.25 -8.14
N LEU A 171 -2.31 4.97 -8.07
CA LEU A 171 -2.09 6.02 -7.10
C LEU A 171 -2.53 7.34 -7.72
N GLU A 172 -3.49 7.98 -7.08
CA GLU A 172 -4.07 9.23 -7.56
C GLU A 172 -3.80 10.34 -6.54
N LYS A 173 -3.27 11.47 -7.00
CA LYS A 173 -3.26 12.74 -6.29
C LYS A 173 -4.60 13.44 -6.54
N VAL A 174 -5.33 13.74 -5.47
CA VAL A 174 -6.69 14.28 -5.56
C VAL A 174 -6.68 15.76 -5.24
N HIS A 175 -7.19 16.55 -6.19
CA HIS A 175 -7.47 17.97 -6.03
C HIS A 175 -8.97 18.16 -5.76
N ASN A 176 -9.31 19.09 -4.86
CA ASN A 176 -10.70 19.42 -4.50
C ASN A 176 -11.53 18.21 -4.02
N LEU A 177 -10.93 17.40 -3.14
CA LEU A 177 -11.55 16.18 -2.61
C LEU A 177 -12.96 16.45 -2.06
N GLY A 178 -13.97 15.76 -2.62
CA GLY A 178 -15.36 15.86 -2.18
C GLY A 178 -16.21 16.86 -2.96
N GLU A 179 -15.60 17.67 -3.84
CA GLU A 179 -16.33 18.50 -4.78
C GLU A 179 -16.62 17.70 -6.05
N LYS A 180 -17.83 17.17 -6.16
CA LYS A 180 -18.18 16.13 -7.16
C LYS A 180 -17.65 16.39 -8.59
N GLU A 181 -17.99 17.55 -9.16
CA GLU A 181 -17.70 17.86 -10.56
C GLU A 181 -16.35 18.56 -10.77
N SER A 182 -15.77 19.13 -9.71
CA SER A 182 -14.47 19.82 -9.72
C SER A 182 -13.33 18.97 -9.14
N GLU A 183 -13.61 17.74 -8.69
CA GLU A 183 -12.60 16.80 -8.22
C GLU A 183 -11.76 16.33 -9.42
N ILE A 184 -10.47 16.62 -9.35
CA ILE A 184 -9.48 16.20 -10.33
C ILE A 184 -8.62 15.12 -9.68
N ARG A 185 -8.50 13.97 -10.35
CA ARG A 185 -7.69 12.84 -9.93
C ARG A 185 -6.54 12.68 -10.89
N GLU A 186 -5.35 13.06 -10.45
CA GLU A 186 -4.13 12.93 -11.23
C GLU A 186 -3.45 11.61 -10.89
N ARG A 187 -3.29 10.72 -11.88
CA ARG A 187 -2.56 9.47 -11.69
C ARG A 187 -1.07 9.75 -11.62
N VAL A 188 -0.45 9.35 -10.50
CA VAL A 188 0.98 9.54 -10.23
C VAL A 188 1.71 8.22 -10.00
N GLY A 189 0.98 7.10 -10.03
CA GLY A 189 1.59 5.77 -10.04
C GLY A 189 0.60 4.65 -10.31
N GLN A 190 1.10 3.45 -10.51
CA GLN A 190 0.33 2.24 -10.77
C GLN A 190 1.00 1.03 -10.14
N VAL A 191 0.20 0.09 -9.64
CA VAL A 191 0.68 -1.22 -9.19
C VAL A 191 0.16 -2.34 -10.08
N ILE A 192 1.09 -3.15 -10.59
CA ILE A 192 0.84 -4.35 -11.36
C ILE A 192 1.14 -5.57 -10.48
N PRO A 193 0.13 -6.31 -9.99
CA PRO A 193 0.34 -7.42 -9.07
C PRO A 193 0.86 -8.68 -9.78
N HIS A 194 1.87 -9.32 -9.20
CA HIS A 194 2.43 -10.61 -9.66
C HIS A 194 1.82 -11.78 -8.89
N GLY A 195 0.49 -11.76 -8.75
CA GLY A 195 -0.26 -12.70 -7.94
C GLY A 195 0.25 -12.75 -6.49
N ALA A 196 0.65 -13.94 -6.04
CA ALA A 196 1.17 -14.13 -4.68
C ALA A 196 2.65 -13.76 -4.54
N ASN A 197 3.40 -13.44 -5.60
CA ASN A 197 4.85 -13.26 -5.51
C ASN A 197 5.28 -11.83 -5.19
N GLY A 198 4.36 -10.86 -5.25
CA GLY A 198 4.63 -9.45 -5.03
C GLY A 198 3.94 -8.60 -6.08
N PHE A 199 4.54 -7.46 -6.44
CA PHE A 199 4.01 -6.53 -7.43
C PHE A 199 5.10 -5.65 -8.03
N THR A 200 4.84 -5.08 -9.21
CA THR A 200 5.61 -3.99 -9.79
C THR A 200 4.91 -2.67 -9.50
N LEU A 201 5.66 -1.67 -9.03
CA LEU A 201 5.23 -0.29 -8.85
C LEU A 201 5.79 0.56 -9.98
N LYS A 202 4.94 1.31 -10.65
CA LYS A 202 5.28 2.43 -11.52
C LYS A 202 4.96 3.72 -10.76
N VAL A 203 5.88 4.67 -10.69
CA VAL A 203 5.67 5.90 -9.93
C VAL A 203 6.41 7.09 -10.53
N ASP A 204 5.73 8.24 -10.55
CA ASP A 204 6.32 9.54 -10.84
C ASP A 204 6.94 10.10 -9.56
N GLU A 205 8.26 9.98 -9.45
CA GLU A 205 9.02 10.42 -8.27
C GLU A 205 9.05 11.94 -8.09
N THR A 206 8.67 12.70 -9.12
CA THR A 206 8.57 14.17 -9.00
C THR A 206 7.39 14.59 -8.14
N LYS A 207 6.37 13.73 -8.02
CA LYS A 207 5.12 14.02 -7.31
C LYS A 207 5.01 13.31 -5.97
N ILE A 208 5.61 12.13 -5.83
CA ILE A 208 5.60 11.38 -4.56
C ILE A 208 6.95 10.71 -4.31
N PRO A 209 7.48 10.76 -3.07
CA PRO A 209 8.67 10.01 -2.72
C PRO A 209 8.49 8.50 -2.87
N ARG A 210 9.47 7.83 -3.50
CA ARG A 210 9.43 6.38 -3.75
C ARG A 210 9.23 5.55 -2.47
N GLU A 211 9.79 5.97 -1.34
CA GLU A 211 9.70 5.27 -0.06
C GLU A 211 8.26 5.21 0.43
N LEU A 212 7.52 6.33 0.28
CA LEU A 212 6.12 6.43 0.65
C LEU A 212 5.23 5.71 -0.35
N ALA A 213 5.51 5.81 -1.65
CA ALA A 213 4.78 5.08 -2.67
C ALA A 213 4.89 3.55 -2.45
N LEU A 214 6.10 3.03 -2.23
CA LEU A 214 6.34 1.61 -1.93
C LEU A 214 5.67 1.17 -0.62
N SER A 215 5.80 1.97 0.44
CA SER A 215 5.28 1.62 1.76
C SER A 215 3.75 1.59 1.79
N THR A 216 3.11 2.60 1.18
CA THR A 216 1.64 2.70 1.09
C THR A 216 1.08 1.67 0.10
N ALA A 217 1.79 1.39 -1.01
CA ALA A 217 1.45 0.30 -1.91
C ALA A 217 1.51 -1.06 -1.21
N LEU A 218 2.52 -1.31 -0.36
CA LEU A 218 2.60 -2.55 0.39
C LEU A 218 1.43 -2.71 1.38
N CYS A 219 1.02 -1.62 2.05
CA CYS A 219 -0.20 -1.62 2.86
C CYS A 219 -1.43 -2.07 2.04
N SER A 220 -1.64 -1.46 0.88
CA SER A 220 -2.73 -1.81 -0.03
C SER A 220 -2.59 -3.23 -0.59
N TYR A 221 -1.37 -3.71 -0.86
CA TYR A 221 -1.14 -5.08 -1.31
C TYR A 221 -1.53 -6.11 -0.25
N ILE A 222 -1.12 -5.90 1.00
CA ILE A 222 -1.43 -6.81 2.11
C ILE A 222 -2.92 -6.82 2.42
N ASP A 223 -3.53 -5.64 2.46
CA ASP A 223 -4.90 -5.49 2.93
C ASP A 223 -5.94 -5.61 1.82
N GLN A 224 -5.71 -4.97 0.68
CA GLN A 224 -6.75 -4.69 -0.32
C GLN A 224 -6.58 -5.59 -1.54
N TRP A 225 -5.40 -5.59 -2.19
CA TRP A 225 -5.21 -6.26 -3.49
C TRP A 225 -4.94 -7.77 -3.41
N ASN A 226 -4.54 -8.30 -2.26
CA ASN A 226 -4.26 -9.73 -2.07
C ASN A 226 -5.40 -10.46 -1.31
N THR A 227 -6.65 -10.09 -1.58
CA THR A 227 -7.83 -10.62 -0.89
C THR A 227 -8.85 -11.23 -1.84
N ASN A 228 -9.58 -12.25 -1.35
CA ASN A 228 -10.53 -13.02 -2.17
C ASN A 228 -11.94 -12.43 -2.15
N ILE A 229 -12.32 -11.82 -1.03
CA ILE A 229 -13.65 -11.26 -0.81
C ILE A 229 -13.46 -9.82 -0.35
N GLU A 230 -14.03 -8.90 -1.11
CA GLU A 230 -14.19 -7.50 -0.76
C GLU A 230 -15.67 -7.20 -0.56
N VAL A 231 -16.02 -6.59 0.57
CA VAL A 231 -17.37 -6.05 0.78
C VAL A 231 -17.27 -4.66 1.39
N GLY A 232 -17.55 -3.65 0.57
CA GLY A 232 -17.43 -2.22 0.91
C GLY A 232 -16.13 -1.89 1.63
N GLY A 233 -15.04 -2.44 1.10
CA GLY A 233 -13.67 -2.22 1.54
C GLY A 233 -13.29 -2.84 2.90
N ILE A 234 -14.07 -3.83 3.34
CA ILE A 234 -13.53 -4.89 4.19
C ILE A 234 -12.96 -5.97 3.29
N TYR A 235 -11.73 -6.36 3.58
CA TYR A 235 -10.99 -7.31 2.78
C TYR A 235 -10.66 -8.55 3.59
N TYR A 236 -11.05 -9.72 3.06
CA TYR A 236 -10.72 -11.01 3.66
C TYR A 236 -9.51 -11.61 2.96
N ALA A 237 -8.38 -11.61 3.66
CA ALA A 237 -7.17 -12.27 3.20
C ALA A 237 -7.47 -13.73 2.80
N ARG A 238 -6.87 -14.16 1.68
CA ARG A 238 -6.96 -15.55 1.22
C ARG A 238 -6.38 -16.46 2.31
N GLN A 239 -7.27 -17.12 3.05
CA GLN A 239 -6.85 -18.19 3.95
C GLN A 239 -6.65 -19.45 3.12
N PRO A 240 -5.47 -20.11 3.17
CA PRO A 240 -5.37 -21.47 2.63
C PRO A 240 -6.43 -22.30 3.34
N GLY A 241 -7.29 -22.97 2.58
CA GLY A 241 -8.54 -23.55 3.07
C GLY A 241 -8.36 -24.37 4.35
N GLN A 242 -8.53 -23.72 5.50
CA GLN A 242 -8.71 -24.41 6.76
C GLN A 242 -10.21 -24.51 6.97
N VAL A 243 -10.65 -25.76 7.09
CA VAL A 243 -12.04 -26.10 7.35
C VAL A 243 -12.45 -25.44 8.67
N ARG A 244 -13.60 -24.76 8.63
CA ARG A 244 -14.20 -23.85 9.63
C ARG A 244 -14.35 -24.38 11.08
N TRP A 245 -13.94 -25.62 11.35
CA TRP A 245 -14.15 -26.34 12.61
C TRP A 245 -12.89 -26.66 13.43
N LYS A 246 -11.68 -26.37 12.93
CA LYS A 246 -10.47 -26.54 13.76
C LYS A 246 -10.28 -25.28 14.61
N ARG A 247 -10.65 -25.37 15.89
CA ARG A 247 -10.33 -24.38 16.92
C ARG A 247 -8.82 -24.42 17.18
N ASP A 248 -8.17 -23.26 17.10
CA ASP A 248 -6.94 -22.97 17.85
C ASP A 248 -7.35 -22.32 19.18
#